data_AF-A0A655US39-F1
#
_entry.id   AF-A0A655US39-F1
#
_cell.length_a   1.000
_cell.length_b   1.000
_cell.length_c   1.000
_cell.angle_alpha   90.00
_cell.angle_beta   90.00
_cell.angle_gamma   90.00
#
_symmetry.space_group_name_H-M   'P 1'
#
loop_
_entity.id
_entity.type
_entity.pdbx_description
1 polymer ?
#
loop_
_entity_poly.entity_id
_entity_poly.type
_entity_poly.pdbx_seq_one_letter_code
_entity_poly.pdbx_strand_id
1 'polypeptide(L)'
;MSAVEVRKAVSSALLNGDEWPPSLPEFVSLGQSIEIDFDEAFKRMIRGKPQGDIEYWATQEVGFECRRYLTQERARSRYRQALKKYSDKAKSGSLPIRNLMQIADKSNLVPVEKLDRPDPAQFNQNSVFARIAALGKKA
;
A
#
# COMPACT_ATOMS: atom_id res chain seq x y z
N MET A 1 9.60 -10.83 5.96
CA MET A 1 9.60 -11.95 5.00
C MET A 1 9.17 -13.20 5.75
N SER A 2 8.16 -13.90 5.27
CA SER A 2 7.68 -15.14 5.88
C SER A 2 8.59 -16.33 5.55
N ALA A 3 8.60 -17.38 6.37
CA ALA A 3 9.40 -18.59 6.10
C ALA A 3 9.04 -19.27 4.76
N VAL A 4 7.82 -19.03 4.25
CA VAL A 4 7.38 -19.52 2.94
C VAL A 4 8.03 -18.74 1.80
N GLU A 5 8.11 -17.40 1.92
CA GLU A 5 8.79 -16.52 0.95
C GLU A 5 10.29 -16.84 0.86
N VAL A 6 10.94 -17.08 2.00
CA VAL A 6 12.36 -17.47 2.04
C VAL A 6 12.60 -18.81 1.35
N ARG A 7 11.75 -19.81 1.61
CA ARG A 7 11.87 -21.12 0.92
C ARG A 7 11.69 -20.98 -0.58
N LYS A 8 10.71 -20.20 -1.05
CA LYS A 8 10.53 -19.96 -2.49
C LYS A 8 11.73 -19.26 -3.12
N ALA A 9 12.27 -18.22 -2.47
CA ALA A 9 13.44 -17.49 -2.95
C ALA A 9 14.66 -18.43 -3.08
N VAL A 10 14.88 -19.30 -2.09
CA VAL A 10 15.94 -20.31 -2.13
C VAL A 10 15.70 -21.32 -3.25
N SER A 11 14.49 -21.87 -3.39
CA SER A 11 14.16 -22.82 -4.45
C SER A 11 14.36 -22.23 -5.85
N SER A 12 13.98 -20.98 -6.06
CA SER A 12 14.12 -20.30 -7.35
C SER A 12 15.57 -19.93 -7.66
N ALA A 13 16.35 -19.49 -6.67
CA ALA A 13 17.79 -19.29 -6.83
C ALA A 13 18.53 -20.61 -7.17
N LEU A 14 18.16 -21.72 -6.52
CA LEU A 14 18.75 -23.04 -6.79
C LEU A 14 18.38 -23.59 -8.18
N LEU A 15 17.16 -23.32 -8.67
CA LEU A 15 16.70 -23.76 -9.99
C LEU A 15 17.33 -22.98 -11.14
N ASN A 16 17.65 -21.70 -10.94
CA ASN A 16 18.30 -20.87 -11.95
C ASN A 16 19.76 -21.27 -12.20
N GLY A 17 20.40 -21.98 -11.25
CA GLY A 17 21.71 -22.57 -11.46
C GLY A 17 22.85 -21.56 -11.62
N ASP A 18 22.67 -20.32 -11.15
CA ASP A 18 23.68 -19.28 -11.24
C ASP A 18 24.90 -19.64 -10.36
N GLU A 19 26.10 -19.40 -10.88
CA GLU A 19 27.38 -19.70 -10.23
C GLU A 19 27.62 -18.82 -8.97
N TRP A 20 26.83 -17.73 -8.85
CA TRP A 20 26.89 -16.79 -7.73
C TRP A 20 25.52 -16.59 -7.09
N PRO A 21 25.43 -16.54 -5.75
CA PRO A 21 24.18 -16.28 -5.07
C PRO A 21 23.65 -14.87 -5.43
N PRO A 22 22.32 -14.71 -5.57
CA PRO A 22 21.72 -13.42 -5.88
C PRO A 22 22.04 -12.40 -4.79
N SER A 23 22.12 -11.12 -5.18
CA SER A 23 22.24 -10.04 -4.21
C SER A 23 21.02 -10.02 -3.26
N LEU A 24 21.16 -9.46 -2.05
CA LEU A 24 20.06 -9.36 -1.09
C LEU A 24 18.77 -8.76 -1.70
N PRO A 25 18.81 -7.68 -2.49
CA PRO A 25 17.62 -7.15 -3.17
C PRO A 25 17.00 -8.12 -4.19
N GLU A 26 17.82 -8.84 -4.96
CA GLU A 26 17.35 -9.85 -5.93
C GLU A 26 16.76 -11.08 -5.22
N PHE A 27 17.37 -11.49 -4.12
CA PHE A 27 16.84 -12.57 -3.29
C PHE A 27 15.45 -12.23 -2.71
N VAL A 28 15.29 -10.98 -2.24
CA VAL A 28 14.01 -10.47 -1.76
C VAL A 28 12.97 -10.45 -2.89
N SER A 29 13.35 -10.04 -4.11
CA SER A 29 12.42 -9.98 -5.24
C SER A 29 12.00 -11.38 -5.72
N LEU A 30 12.89 -12.38 -5.67
CA LEU A 30 12.58 -13.79 -5.94
C LEU A 30 11.52 -14.33 -4.96
N GLY A 31 11.65 -14.02 -3.67
CA GLY A 31 10.69 -14.39 -2.62
C GLY A 31 9.36 -13.62 -2.68
N GLN A 32 9.36 -12.44 -3.29
CA GLN A 32 8.19 -11.58 -3.51
C GLN A 32 7.40 -11.93 -4.77
N SER A 33 7.71 -13.04 -5.44
CA SER A 33 6.80 -13.62 -6.42
C SER A 33 5.54 -14.11 -5.70
N ILE A 34 4.62 -13.17 -5.43
CA ILE A 34 3.30 -13.45 -4.89
C ILE A 34 2.56 -14.23 -5.98
N GLU A 35 2.74 -15.55 -6.00
CA GLU A 35 1.82 -16.47 -6.64
C GLU A 35 0.52 -16.40 -5.84
N ILE A 36 -0.34 -15.46 -6.23
CA ILE A 36 -1.69 -15.39 -5.71
C ILE A 36 -2.42 -16.61 -6.25
N ASP A 37 -2.82 -17.53 -5.37
CA ASP A 37 -3.78 -18.56 -5.73
C ASP A 37 -5.12 -17.89 -6.04
N PHE A 38 -5.39 -17.70 -7.34
CA PHE A 38 -6.59 -17.02 -7.82
C PHE A 38 -7.88 -17.73 -7.40
N ASP A 39 -7.88 -19.06 -7.36
CA ASP A 39 -9.09 -19.82 -7.04
C ASP A 39 -9.39 -19.75 -5.55
N GLU A 40 -8.35 -19.81 -4.71
CA GLU A 40 -8.51 -19.61 -3.28
C GLU A 40 -8.90 -18.17 -2.93
N ALA A 41 -8.25 -17.18 -3.54
CA ALA A 41 -8.59 -15.77 -3.38
C ALA A 41 -10.03 -15.47 -3.83
N PHE A 42 -10.48 -16.08 -4.94
CA PHE A 42 -11.86 -15.95 -5.40
C PHE A 42 -12.85 -16.54 -4.38
N LYS A 43 -12.57 -17.72 -3.82
CA LYS A 43 -13.40 -18.33 -2.75
C LYS A 43 -13.46 -17.43 -1.52
N ARG A 44 -12.34 -16.82 -1.11
CA ARG A 44 -12.27 -15.84 -0.01
C ARG A 44 -13.11 -14.60 -0.29
N MET A 45 -13.04 -14.05 -1.50
CA MET A 45 -13.84 -12.91 -1.94
C MET A 45 -15.34 -13.19 -1.89
N ILE A 46 -15.79 -14.36 -2.35
CA ILE A 46 -17.19 -14.77 -2.27
C ILE A 46 -17.66 -14.89 -0.81
N ARG A 47 -16.80 -15.40 0.07
CA ARG A 47 -17.05 -15.49 1.52
C ARG A 47 -16.93 -14.15 2.27
N GLY A 48 -16.55 -13.07 1.58
CA GLY A 48 -16.35 -11.76 2.19
C GLY A 48 -15.13 -11.68 3.13
N LYS A 49 -14.16 -12.59 2.98
CA LYS A 49 -12.95 -12.66 3.81
C LYS A 49 -11.67 -12.50 2.98
N PRO A 50 -11.46 -11.36 2.28
CA PRO A 50 -10.24 -11.14 1.50
C PRO A 50 -9.01 -11.08 2.42
N GLN A 51 -7.89 -11.59 1.93
CA GLN A 51 -6.61 -11.64 2.65
C GLN A 51 -5.61 -10.63 2.08
N GLY A 52 -5.10 -9.76 2.94
CA GLY A 52 -4.13 -8.73 2.56
C GLY A 52 -4.73 -7.60 1.71
N ASP A 53 -3.90 -6.63 1.37
CA ASP A 53 -4.36 -5.39 0.74
C ASP A 53 -4.70 -5.57 -0.74
N ILE A 54 -4.00 -6.46 -1.44
CA ILE A 54 -4.25 -6.76 -2.86
C ILE A 54 -5.66 -7.34 -3.04
N GLU A 55 -6.01 -8.39 -2.30
CA GLU A 55 -7.34 -9.00 -2.38
C GLU A 55 -8.41 -8.03 -1.88
N TYR A 56 -8.11 -7.21 -0.88
CA TYR A 56 -9.02 -6.20 -0.36
C TYR A 56 -9.42 -5.20 -1.46
N TRP A 57 -8.45 -4.57 -2.11
CA TRP A 57 -8.73 -3.58 -3.17
C TRP A 57 -9.37 -4.21 -4.40
N ALA A 58 -8.95 -5.41 -4.80
CA ALA A 58 -9.62 -6.16 -5.86
C ALA A 58 -11.09 -6.44 -5.51
N THR A 59 -11.37 -6.80 -4.26
CA THR A 59 -12.75 -7.06 -3.78
C THR A 59 -13.59 -5.78 -3.71
N GLN A 60 -13.00 -4.64 -3.37
CA GLN A 60 -13.70 -3.35 -3.41
C GLN A 60 -14.09 -2.95 -4.83
N GLU A 61 -13.21 -3.18 -5.82
CA GLU A 61 -13.47 -2.81 -7.21
C GLU A 61 -14.54 -3.71 -7.86
N VAL A 62 -14.41 -5.03 -7.77
CA VAL A 62 -15.25 -5.96 -8.56
C VAL A 62 -16.10 -6.91 -7.73
N GLY A 63 -15.96 -6.92 -6.40
CA GLY A 63 -16.58 -7.93 -5.54
C GLY A 63 -18.11 -7.87 -5.50
N PHE A 64 -18.71 -6.68 -5.58
CA PHE A 64 -20.17 -6.55 -5.66
C PHE A 64 -20.73 -7.14 -6.95
N GLU A 65 -20.14 -6.79 -8.09
CA GLU A 65 -20.55 -7.28 -9.41
C GLU A 65 -20.40 -8.80 -9.50
N CYS A 66 -19.25 -9.32 -9.04
CA CYS A 66 -18.95 -10.75 -9.08
C CYS A 66 -19.91 -11.59 -8.23
N ARG A 67 -20.45 -11.03 -7.14
CA ARG A 67 -21.40 -11.73 -6.26
C ARG A 67 -22.85 -11.68 -6.75
N ARG A 68 -23.25 -10.64 -7.49
CA ARG A 68 -24.66 -10.39 -7.81
C ARG A 68 -25.07 -10.59 -9.27
N TYR A 69 -24.20 -10.24 -10.23
CA TYR A 69 -24.66 -10.05 -11.62
C TYR A 69 -23.93 -10.92 -12.65
N LEU A 70 -22.77 -11.49 -12.30
CA LEU A 70 -21.93 -12.23 -13.24
C LEU A 70 -22.10 -13.75 -13.09
N THR A 71 -22.04 -14.47 -14.21
CA THR A 71 -21.86 -15.92 -14.20
C THR A 71 -20.51 -16.30 -13.61
N GLN A 72 -20.40 -17.49 -13.02
CA GLN A 72 -19.23 -17.88 -12.22
C GLN A 72 -17.91 -17.79 -13.01
N GLU A 73 -17.91 -18.18 -14.29
CA GLU A 73 -16.73 -18.06 -15.17
C GLU A 73 -16.34 -16.61 -15.43
N ARG A 74 -17.31 -15.75 -15.75
CA ARG A 74 -17.06 -14.32 -16.00
C ARG A 74 -16.60 -13.61 -14.73
N ALA A 75 -17.18 -13.96 -13.57
CA ALA A 75 -16.77 -13.46 -12.26
C ALA A 75 -15.32 -13.85 -11.94
N ARG A 76 -14.92 -15.10 -12.20
CA ARG A 76 -13.53 -15.56 -12.02
C ARG A 76 -12.55 -14.80 -12.91
N SER A 77 -12.88 -14.64 -14.20
CA SER A 77 -12.04 -13.90 -15.14
C SER A 77 -11.86 -12.44 -14.72
N ARG A 78 -12.96 -11.76 -14.37
CA ARG A 78 -12.94 -10.35 -13.93
C ARG A 78 -12.18 -10.17 -12.62
N TYR A 79 -12.35 -11.08 -11.66
CA TYR A 79 -11.60 -11.05 -10.40
C TYR A 79 -10.11 -11.32 -10.61
N ARG A 80 -9.74 -12.25 -11.50
CA ARG A 80 -8.34 -12.50 -11.87
C ARG A 80 -7.69 -11.25 -12.48
N GLN A 81 -8.40 -10.53 -13.35
CA GLN A 81 -7.90 -9.27 -13.92
C GLN A 81 -7.68 -8.20 -12.84
N ALA A 82 -8.63 -8.05 -11.91
CA ALA A 82 -8.49 -7.11 -10.80
C ALA A 82 -7.31 -7.48 -9.88
N LEU A 83 -7.16 -8.76 -9.53
CA LEU A 83 -6.03 -9.22 -8.71
C LEU A 83 -4.68 -8.94 -9.38
N LYS A 84 -4.56 -9.17 -10.69
CA LYS A 84 -3.34 -8.86 -11.44
C LYS A 84 -3.04 -7.36 -11.44
N LYS A 85 -4.06 -6.52 -11.67
CA LYS A 85 -3.93 -5.06 -11.61
C LYS A 85 -3.41 -4.58 -10.26
N TYR A 86 -3.93 -5.12 -9.15
CA TYR A 86 -3.50 -4.71 -7.81
C TYR A 86 -2.19 -5.36 -7.37
N SER A 87 -1.84 -6.54 -7.88
CA SER A 87 -0.52 -7.12 -7.64
C SER A 87 0.59 -6.32 -8.34
N ASP A 88 0.33 -5.84 -9.56
CA ASP A 88 1.27 -4.97 -10.27
C ASP A 88 1.42 -3.60 -9.55
N LYS A 89 0.30 -3.03 -9.05
CA LYS A 89 0.36 -1.84 -8.19
C LYS A 89 1.15 -2.08 -6.91
N ALA A 90 1.03 -3.24 -6.29
CA ALA A 90 1.79 -3.62 -5.11
C ALA A 90 3.30 -3.64 -5.39
N LYS A 91 3.69 -4.26 -6.51
CA LYS A 91 5.09 -4.31 -6.96
C LYS A 91 5.65 -2.91 -7.22
N SER A 92 4.84 -2.00 -7.75
CA SER A 92 5.24 -0.59 -7.95
C SER A 92 5.20 0.27 -6.67
N GLY A 93 4.75 -0.26 -5.53
CA GLY A 93 4.54 0.52 -4.31
C GLY A 93 3.41 1.55 -4.36
N SER A 94 2.53 1.47 -5.37
CA SER A 94 1.41 2.41 -5.59
C SER A 94 0.06 1.89 -5.08
N LEU A 95 0.09 0.87 -4.23
CA LEU A 95 -1.12 0.36 -3.57
C LEU A 95 -1.76 1.47 -2.72
N PRO A 96 -3.08 1.69 -2.84
CA PRO A 96 -3.74 2.67 -2.01
C PRO A 96 -3.66 2.24 -0.52
N ILE A 97 -3.36 3.20 0.34
CA ILE A 97 -3.26 2.95 1.78
C ILE A 97 -4.66 2.64 2.33
N ARG A 98 -4.78 1.53 3.04
CA ARG A 98 -6.02 1.14 3.71
C ARG A 98 -6.26 2.04 4.93
N ASN A 99 -7.53 2.39 5.17
CA ASN A 99 -7.95 3.20 6.33
C ASN A 99 -7.27 4.57 6.43
N LEU A 100 -7.13 5.31 5.31
CA LEU A 100 -6.94 6.74 5.43
C LEU A 100 -8.16 7.30 6.19
N MET A 101 -7.94 7.89 7.37
CA MET A 101 -8.94 8.73 7.98
C MET A 101 -9.28 9.81 6.96
N GLN A 102 -10.44 9.68 6.31
CA GLN A 102 -10.96 10.76 5.52
C GLN A 102 -11.25 11.89 6.49
N ILE A 103 -10.46 12.96 6.42
CA ILE A 103 -10.84 14.22 7.05
C ILE A 103 -12.16 14.60 6.39
N ALA A 104 -13.24 14.48 7.16
CA ALA A 104 -14.61 14.47 6.65
C ALA A 104 -15.00 15.77 5.92
N ASP A 105 -14.24 16.84 6.12
CA ASP A 105 -14.51 18.11 5.46
C ASP A 105 -13.22 18.91 5.23
N LYS A 106 -12.84 19.08 3.97
CA LYS A 106 -11.69 19.90 3.56
C LYS A 106 -12.07 21.35 3.27
N SER A 107 -13.37 21.68 3.29
CA SER A 107 -13.87 23.01 2.95
C SER A 107 -13.41 24.10 3.93
N ASN A 108 -13.18 23.73 5.20
CA ASN A 108 -12.72 24.62 6.26
C ASN A 108 -11.20 24.65 6.47
N LEU A 109 -10.43 23.94 5.64
CA LEU A 109 -8.97 23.99 5.74
C LEU A 109 -8.46 25.25 5.07
N VAL A 110 -7.94 26.18 5.88
CA VAL A 110 -7.24 27.36 5.35
C VAL A 110 -5.93 26.88 4.71
N PRO A 111 -5.68 27.19 3.42
CA PRO A 111 -4.40 26.90 2.78
C PRO A 111 -3.24 27.44 3.61
N VAL A 112 -2.12 26.71 3.68
CA VAL A 112 -0.95 27.09 4.49
C VAL A 112 -0.43 28.48 4.12
N GLU A 113 -0.59 28.89 2.87
CA GLU A 113 -0.23 30.23 2.37
C GLU A 113 -1.08 31.37 2.95
N LYS A 114 -2.30 31.06 3.40
CA LYS A 114 -3.27 32.02 3.96
C LYS A 114 -3.33 32.00 5.48
N LEU A 115 -2.51 31.16 6.13
CA LEU A 115 -2.39 31.16 7.58
C LEU A 115 -1.64 32.42 8.01
N ASP A 116 -2.30 33.23 8.84
CA ASP A 116 -1.66 34.38 9.45
C ASP A 116 -0.57 33.89 10.40
N ARG A 117 0.68 34.26 10.11
CA ARG A 117 1.82 33.83 10.92
C ARG A 117 1.98 34.84 12.04
N PRO A 118 1.87 34.43 13.31
CA PRO A 118 2.02 35.36 14.43
C PRO A 118 3.41 36.00 14.39
N ASP A 119 3.44 37.32 14.60
CA ASP A 119 4.70 38.07 14.63
C ASP A 119 5.57 37.55 15.79
N PRO A 120 6.83 37.16 15.54
CA PRO A 120 7.77 36.79 16.57
C PRO A 120 7.89 37.73 17.77
N ALA A 121 7.61 39.02 17.57
CA ALA A 121 7.63 40.03 18.64
C ALA A 121 6.48 39.87 19.66
N GLN A 122 5.42 39.16 19.29
CA GLN A 122 4.26 38.93 20.14
C GLN A 122 4.44 37.71 21.07
N PHE A 123 5.51 36.93 20.89
CA PHE A 123 5.78 35.79 21.76
C PHE A 123 6.27 36.26 23.14
N ASN A 124 5.79 35.59 24.19
CA ASN A 124 6.27 35.85 25.55
C ASN A 124 7.79 35.61 25.62
N GLN A 125 8.53 36.56 26.18
CA GLN A 125 9.99 36.67 26.08
C GLN A 125 10.76 35.45 26.62
N ASN A 126 10.16 34.67 27.53
CA ASN A 126 10.75 33.45 28.08
C ASN A 126 10.18 32.14 27.48
N SER A 127 9.30 32.24 26.48
CA SER A 127 8.71 31.07 25.85
C SER A 127 9.72 30.34 24.94
N VAL A 128 9.48 29.05 24.72
CA VAL A 128 10.22 28.25 23.73
C VAL A 128 10.10 28.88 22.34
N PHE A 129 8.93 29.45 22.00
CA PHE A 129 8.68 30.09 20.71
C PHE A 129 9.52 31.34 20.49
N ALA A 130 9.70 32.20 21.50
CA ALA A 130 10.58 33.36 21.42
C ALA A 130 12.05 32.97 21.18
N ARG A 131 12.53 31.90 21.85
CA ARG A 131 13.89 31.38 21.67
C ARG A 131 14.12 30.80 20.27
N ILE A 132 13.16 30.04 19.74
CA ILE A 132 13.24 29.47 18.39
C ILE A 132 13.19 30.57 17.33
N ALA A 133 12.34 31.58 17.50
CA ALA A 133 12.26 32.70 16.56
C ALA A 133 13.54 33.55 16.55
N ALA A 134 14.19 33.73 17.71
CA ALA A 134 15.48 34.41 17.81
C ALA A 134 16.63 33.60 17.15
N LEU A 135 16.59 32.27 17.21
CA LEU A 135 17.52 31.39 16.49
C LEU A 135 17.34 31.49 14.97
N GLY A 136 16.09 31.49 14.49
CA GLY A 136 15.79 31.62 13.07
C GLY A 136 16.20 32.97 12.44
N LYS A 137 16.34 34.04 13.23
CA LYS A 137 16.85 35.34 12.78
C LYS A 137 18.39 35.41 12.63
N LYS A 138 19.13 34.44 13.18
CA LYS A 138 20.60 34.42 13.18
C LYS A 138 21.22 33.55 12.08
N ALA A 139 20.41 32.80 11.35
CA ALA A 139 20.81 32.00 10.18
C ALA A 139 20.57 32.80 8.89
#